data_AF-A0A9N9NQ39-F1
#
_entry.id   AF-A0A9N9NQ39-F1
#
_cell.length_a   1.000
_cell.length_b   1.000
_cell.length_c   1.000
_cell.angle_alpha   90.00
_cell.angle_beta   90.00
_cell.angle_gamma   90.00
#
_symmetry.space_group_name_H-M   'P 1'
#
loop_
_entity.id
_entity.type
_entity.pdbx_description
1 polymer ?
#
loop_
_entity_poly.entity_id
_entity_poly.type
_entity_poly.pdbx_seq_one_letter_code
_entity_poly.pdbx_strand_id
1 'polypeptide(L)' 'IHSHGMFQRGTPWYDGVPGQTQCEIPNNYTFTYNFTVPDQAGTYWYHSHALTQYVDGIVGALSYLEYVTTSN' A
#
# COMPACT_ATOMS: atom_id res chain seq x y z
N ILE A 1 5.39 -4.83 -0.36
CA ILE A 1 4.29 -4.54 0.58
C ILE A 1 3.12 -4.06 -0.26
N HIS A 2 1.96 -4.68 -0.13
CA HIS A 2 0.75 -4.29 -0.83
C HIS A 2 -0.17 -3.52 0.13
N SER A 3 -0.61 -2.32 -0.30
CA SER A 3 -1.59 -1.51 0.42
C SER A 3 -2.99 -1.90 -0.02
N HIS A 4 -3.54 -2.91 0.63
CA HIS A 4 -4.76 -3.58 0.22
C HIS A 4 -5.96 -2.64 0.18
N GLY A 5 -6.55 -2.51 -1.01
CA GLY A 5 -7.70 -1.65 -1.28
C GLY A 5 -7.37 -0.25 -1.79
N MET A 6 -6.08 0.13 -1.89
CA MET A 6 -5.68 1.38 -2.57
C MET A 6 -5.79 1.24 -4.08
N PHE A 7 -6.36 2.23 -4.77
CA PHE A 7 -6.59 2.16 -6.23
C PHE A 7 -5.32 2.34 -7.07
N GLN A 8 -4.26 2.94 -6.51
CA GLN A 8 -2.97 3.16 -7.20
C GLN A 8 -3.11 3.80 -8.59
N ARG A 9 -4.07 4.73 -8.75
CA ARG A 9 -4.32 5.40 -10.03
C ARG A 9 -3.09 6.21 -10.44
N GLY A 10 -2.57 5.95 -11.64
CA GLY A 10 -1.36 6.58 -12.16
C GLY A 10 -0.06 6.14 -11.46
N THR A 11 -0.13 5.21 -10.52
CA THR A 11 0.99 4.71 -9.71
C THR A 11 0.99 3.18 -9.55
N PRO A 12 0.63 2.38 -10.59
CA PRO A 12 0.47 0.93 -10.43
C PRO A 12 1.74 0.21 -9.97
N TRP A 13 2.93 0.73 -10.25
CA TRP A 13 4.20 0.17 -9.80
C TRP A 13 4.43 0.27 -8.27
N TYR A 14 3.58 0.99 -7.54
CA TYR A 14 3.56 1.04 -6.08
C TYR A 14 2.50 0.11 -5.46
N ASP A 15 1.83 -0.72 -6.27
CA ASP A 15 0.80 -1.62 -5.77
C ASP A 15 1.36 -2.75 -4.89
N GLY A 16 2.61 -3.21 -5.11
CA GLY A 16 3.27 -4.08 -4.14
C GLY A 16 3.26 -5.57 -4.43
N VAL A 17 2.81 -6.01 -5.61
CA VAL A 17 2.63 -7.42 -6.01
C VAL A 17 3.85 -7.91 -6.81
N PRO A 18 4.69 -8.80 -6.25
CA PRO A 18 5.84 -9.37 -6.94
C PRO A 18 5.44 -10.09 -8.24
N GLY A 19 6.17 -9.81 -9.32
CA GLY A 19 5.93 -10.41 -10.64
C GLY A 19 4.75 -9.83 -11.42
N GLN A 20 4.01 -8.87 -10.85
CA GLN A 20 2.94 -8.15 -11.53
C GLN A 20 3.23 -6.65 -11.60
N THR A 21 3.37 -6.00 -10.45
CA THR A 21 3.55 -4.55 -10.37
C THR A 21 4.96 -4.13 -9.98
N GLN A 22 5.74 -5.04 -9.38
CA GLN A 22 7.15 -4.83 -9.08
C GLN A 22 7.93 -6.15 -8.96
N CYS A 23 9.25 -6.08 -8.87
CA CYS A 23 10.08 -7.18 -8.34
C CYS A 23 10.07 -7.18 -6.81
N GLU A 24 10.47 -8.30 -6.20
CA GLU A 24 10.73 -8.35 -4.75
C GLU A 24 11.88 -7.40 -4.37
N ILE A 25 11.80 -6.81 -3.19
CA ILE A 25 12.86 -5.94 -2.65
C ILE A 25 13.92 -6.87 -2.04
N PRO A 26 15.17 -6.89 -2.54
CA PRO A 26 16.20 -7.76 -2.00
C PRO A 26 16.60 -7.36 -0.57
N ASN A 27 17.16 -8.31 0.17
CA ASN A 27 17.72 -8.05 1.49
C ASN A 27 18.74 -6.89 1.44
N ASN A 28 18.67 -5.99 2.42
CA ASN A 28 19.52 -4.79 2.53
C ASN A 28 19.28 -3.70 1.46
N TYR A 29 18.18 -3.77 0.70
CA TYR A 29 17.74 -2.70 -0.18
C TYR A 29 16.50 -2.00 0.35
N THR A 30 16.34 -0.75 -0.05
CA THR A 30 15.18 0.07 0.30
C THR A 30 14.41 0.42 -0.96
N PHE A 31 13.09 0.42 -0.85
CA PHE A 31 12.20 0.90 -1.88
C PHE A 31 11.16 1.82 -1.24
N THR A 32 10.94 2.98 -1.85
CA THR A 32 9.97 3.98 -1.35
C THR A 32 8.69 3.89 -2.17
N TYR A 33 7.60 3.51 -1.51
CA TYR A 33 6.25 3.62 -2.08
C TYR A 33 5.80 5.08 -2.01
N ASN A 34 5.60 5.73 -3.16
CA ASN A 34 5.27 7.16 -3.22
C ASN A 34 4.06 7.43 -4.13
N PHE A 35 2.86 7.39 -3.54
CA PHE A 35 1.61 7.63 -4.25
C PHE A 35 0.66 8.49 -3.41
N THR A 36 -0.35 9.06 -4.08
CA THR A 36 -1.40 9.85 -3.46
C THR A 36 -2.71 9.06 -3.42
N VAL A 37 -3.59 9.42 -2.49
CA VAL A 37 -4.88 8.77 -2.26
C VAL A 37 -5.98 9.84 -2.27
N PRO A 38 -6.32 10.40 -3.46
CA PRO A 38 -7.19 11.57 -3.53
C PRO A 38 -8.67 11.25 -3.25
N ASP A 39 -9.14 10.08 -3.69
CA ASP A 39 -10.57 9.76 -3.78
C ASP A 39 -10.95 8.52 -2.94
N GLN A 40 -10.22 8.27 -1.85
CA GLN A 40 -10.48 7.15 -0.96
C GLN A 40 -10.28 7.55 0.48
N ALA A 41 -11.20 7.15 1.35
CA ALA A 41 -11.05 7.18 2.80
C ALA A 41 -11.65 5.89 3.39
N GLY A 42 -11.26 5.56 4.62
CA GLY A 42 -11.73 4.37 5.32
C GLY A 42 -10.62 3.55 5.96
N THR A 43 -10.99 2.34 6.36
CA THR A 43 -10.08 1.35 6.97
C THR A 43 -9.64 0.33 5.93
N TYR A 44 -8.33 0.23 5.80
CA TYR A 44 -7.59 -0.64 4.91
C TYR A 44 -6.55 -1.39 5.73
N TRP A 45 -5.63 -2.05 5.05
CA TRP A 45 -4.53 -2.75 5.66
C TRP A 45 -3.37 -2.86 4.67
N TYR A 46 -2.17 -3.10 5.18
CA TYR A 46 -1.01 -3.41 4.35
C TYR A 46 -0.49 -4.78 4.74
N HIS A 47 0.10 -5.49 3.78
CA HIS A 47 0.73 -6.77 4.05
C HIS A 47 1.91 -7.06 3.12
N SER A 48 2.79 -7.99 3.50
CA SER A 48 3.73 -8.55 2.53
C SER A 48 2.96 -9.32 1.46
N HIS A 49 3.32 -9.08 0.21
CA HIS A 49 2.79 -9.83 -0.93
C HIS A 49 3.84 -10.80 -1.49
N ALA A 50 4.98 -10.94 -0.81
CA ALA A 50 6.00 -11.92 -1.13
C ALA A 50 5.62 -13.27 -0.53
N LEU A 51 5.36 -14.25 -1.40
CA LEU A 51 4.96 -15.61 -1.03
C LEU A 51 3.86 -15.60 0.06
N THR A 52 4.06 -16.34 1.15
CA THR A 52 3.14 -16.40 2.29
C THR A 52 3.54 -15.48 3.43
N GLN A 53 4.53 -14.60 3.26
CA GLN A 53 5.18 -13.87 4.36
C GLN A 53 4.23 -13.00 5.22
N TYR A 54 3.04 -12.65 4.73
CA TYR A 54 2.04 -11.96 5.56
C TYR A 54 1.55 -12.81 6.75
N VAL A 55 1.54 -14.15 6.62
CA VAL A 55 1.16 -15.05 7.72
C VAL A 55 2.22 -15.12 8.81
N ASP A 56 3.47 -14.82 8.45
CA ASP A 56 4.61 -14.77 9.37
C ASP A 56 4.67 -13.44 10.16
N GLY A 57 3.72 -12.53 9.92
CA GLY A 57 3.51 -11.32 10.73
C GLY A 57 3.73 -9.99 10.03
N ILE A 58 4.09 -9.98 8.73
CA ILE A 58 4.19 -8.71 7.97
C ILE A 58 2.81 -8.30 7.48
N VAL A 59 2.02 -7.77 8.41
CA VAL A 59 0.66 -7.31 8.19
C VAL A 59 0.31 -6.22 9.20
N GLY A 60 -0.47 -5.22 8.80
CA GLY A 60 -0.88 -4.14 9.70
C GLY A 60 -2.08 -3.34 9.19
N ALA A 61 -2.75 -2.66 10.12
CA ALA A 61 -3.87 -1.78 9.79
C ALA A 61 -3.38 -0.51 9.07
N LEU A 62 -4.17 -0.03 8.12
CA LEU A 62 -3.94 1.22 7.41
C LEU A 62 -5.23 2.02 7.40
N SER A 63 -5.25 3.21 8.01
CA SER A 63 -6.44 4.06 8.01
C SER A 63 -6.15 5.34 7.26
N TYR A 64 -7.00 5.67 6.28
CA TYR A 64 -6.95 6.95 5.58
C TYR A 64 -8.20 7.75 5.93
N LEU A 65 -8.01 8.91 6.53
CA LEU A 65 -9.10 9.75 7.02
C LEU A 65 -9.37 10.87 6.03
N GLU A 66 -10.64 11.07 5.71
CA GLU A 66 -11.07 12.27 5.00
C GLU A 66 -11.13 13.43 6.01
N TYR A 67 -10.40 14.50 5.72
CA TYR A 67 -10.54 15.75 6.46
C TYR A 67 -11.67 16.57 5.84
N VAL A 68 -12.84 16.53 6.48
CA VAL A 68 -13.94 17.43 6.11
C VAL A 68 -13.57 18.84 6.57
N THR A 69 -13.09 19.68 5.66
CA THR A 69 -12.98 21.12 5.91
C THR A 69 -14.38 21.71 5.91
N THR A 70 -14.90 22.07 7.09
CA THR A 70 -16.08 22.94 7.14
C THR A 70 -15.66 24.33 6.65
N SER A 71 -16.07 24.70 5.44
CA SER A 71 -16.01 26.10 4.99
C SER A 71 -16.91 26.94 5.88
N ASN A 72 -16.36 28.04 6.42
CA ASN A 72 -17.11 29.08 7.13
C ASN A 72 -18.01 29.86 6.17
#